data_AF-F8PT52-F1
#
_entry.id   AF-F8PT52-F1
#
_cell.length_a   1.000
_cell.length_b   1.000
_cell.length_c   1.000
_cell.angle_alpha   90.00
_cell.angle_beta   90.00
_cell.angle_gamma   90.00
#
_symmetry.space_group_name_H-M   'P 1'
#
loop_
_entity.id
_entity.type
_entity.pdbx_description
1 polymer ?
#
loop_
_entity_poly.entity_id
_entity_poly.type
_entity_poly.pdbx_seq_one_letter_code
_entity_poly.pdbx_strand_id
1 'polypeptide(L)'
;MSSSFLTLWRLYRELGWTIFDNLYVFNGTVYIVTDKPASVPDRSHITSTAVKIANGAAAIASRLPTDKELRVISSKEARSLFGTKAEIIDGVSWLINDPPQFITHYYHWSAELFFGFWRTYSSLDPAVPSTGNTSLPAMRRIVFSHADADHWRDYALMNQWVLRSVFPSIALEFNSDWQDRAQMGVAYVFDRVVFSDRAAAMHGSLFQSTGRTASEPSALAGSVHWWSTVRKNVIQLSGLSGDTGPATTRTPVITYISRQEWGRRMLIPEDHDRLVQELYKLRDTYGYEVNVVSMDKLSRTEQIQLAARTTIMMGVHGNGLTSLVWMKPSPRTTVMEFFFPGGFAHDYEYTSRALGMTHYGFWNDHTFTSPDTPKVAYPEGFQGTKIPIDGAAVARLCVERLSLANS
;
A
#
# COMPACT_ATOMS: atom_id res chain seq x y z
N MET A 1 34.28 21.49 -9.88
CA MET A 1 32.94 22.09 -9.70
C MET A 1 32.64 22.09 -8.22
N SER A 2 32.53 23.27 -7.59
CA SER A 2 32.24 23.38 -6.15
C SER A 2 30.80 22.96 -5.90
N SER A 3 30.58 21.81 -5.27
CA SER A 3 29.30 21.51 -4.65
C SER A 3 29.13 22.47 -3.47
N SER A 4 28.43 23.57 -3.73
CA SER A 4 27.85 24.37 -2.66
C SER A 4 26.82 23.49 -1.95
N PHE A 5 26.88 23.41 -0.61
CA PHE A 5 25.77 22.96 0.24
C PHE A 5 24.56 23.92 0.12
N LEU A 6 24.10 24.19 -1.10
CA LEU A 6 22.90 24.97 -1.40
C LEU A 6 21.76 23.97 -1.48
N THR A 7 21.24 23.61 -0.31
CA THR A 7 20.04 22.78 -0.20
C THR A 7 18.85 23.60 -0.67
N LEU A 8 18.48 23.47 -1.94
CA LEU A 8 17.14 23.80 -2.41
C LEU A 8 16.21 22.67 -1.94
N TRP A 9 15.92 22.65 -0.63
CA TRP A 9 15.10 21.62 -0.04
C TRP A 9 13.63 21.89 -0.36
N ARG A 10 12.97 20.93 -1.02
CA ARG A 10 11.53 20.97 -1.33
C ARG A 10 10.86 19.85 -0.55
N LEU A 11 10.12 20.22 0.50
CA LEU A 11 9.47 19.25 1.38
C LEU A 11 8.04 18.97 0.91
N TYR A 12 7.85 17.81 0.29
CA TYR A 12 6.54 17.18 0.18
C TYR A 12 6.44 16.14 1.29
N ARG A 13 5.51 16.34 2.21
CA ARG A 13 5.43 15.54 3.44
C ARG A 13 4.01 15.26 3.86
N GLU A 14 3.84 14.09 4.44
CA GLU A 14 2.84 13.76 5.43
C GLU A 14 3.53 12.94 6.53
N LEU A 15 2.88 12.72 7.67
CA LEU A 15 3.55 12.07 8.80
C LEU A 15 4.02 10.67 8.41
N GLY A 16 5.31 10.38 8.63
CA GLY A 16 5.97 9.13 8.23
C GLY A 16 6.20 8.94 6.74
N TRP A 17 5.88 9.94 5.89
CA TRP A 17 6.07 9.88 4.45
C TRP A 17 6.66 11.18 3.93
N THR A 18 7.97 11.18 3.66
CA THR A 18 8.68 12.42 3.32
C THR A 18 9.55 12.27 2.09
N ILE A 19 9.48 13.23 1.17
CA ILE A 19 10.43 13.35 0.06
C ILE A 19 11.54 14.32 0.45
N PHE A 20 12.78 13.86 0.37
CA PHE A 20 13.98 14.67 0.56
C PHE A 20 14.77 14.75 -0.74
N ASP A 21 15.30 15.94 -1.01
CA ASP A 21 16.43 16.12 -1.92
C ASP A 21 17.70 16.35 -1.08
N ASN A 22 18.80 15.68 -1.44
CA ASN A 22 20.09 15.72 -0.73
C ASN A 22 20.01 15.28 0.75
N LEU A 23 19.56 14.04 0.99
CA LEU A 23 19.52 13.46 2.33
C LEU A 23 20.89 12.84 2.69
N TYR A 24 21.50 13.31 3.78
CA TYR A 24 22.82 12.85 4.18
C TYR A 24 22.71 11.66 5.13
N VAL A 25 23.65 10.72 5.03
CA VAL A 25 23.80 9.59 5.96
C VAL A 25 25.26 9.49 6.36
N PHE A 26 25.50 9.39 7.67
CA PHE A 26 26.84 9.24 8.22
C PHE A 26 26.77 8.42 9.51
N ASN A 27 27.63 7.41 9.66
CA ASN A 27 27.66 6.52 10.82
C ASN A 27 26.30 5.88 11.17
N GLY A 28 25.47 5.62 10.15
CA GLY A 28 24.13 5.04 10.32
C GLY A 28 23.04 6.02 10.77
N THR A 29 23.39 7.29 11.00
CA THR A 29 22.45 8.37 11.32
C THR A 29 22.06 9.13 10.06
N VAL A 30 20.79 9.52 9.95
CA VAL A 30 20.28 10.39 8.88
C VAL A 30 20.45 11.85 9.28
N TYR A 31 20.89 12.69 8.34
CA TYR A 31 21.13 14.11 8.55
C TYR A 31 20.36 14.96 7.55
N ILE A 32 19.61 15.92 8.08
CA ILE A 32 19.01 17.02 7.31
C ILE A 32 19.92 18.23 7.47
N VAL A 33 20.56 18.65 6.38
CA VAL A 33 21.46 19.81 6.36
C VAL A 33 20.70 21.05 5.91
N THR A 34 20.47 21.99 6.83
CA THR A 34 19.77 23.24 6.57
C THR A 34 20.17 24.33 7.55
N ASP A 35 20.35 25.56 7.05
CA ASP A 35 20.54 26.75 7.90
C ASP A 35 19.20 27.34 8.38
N LYS A 36 18.08 26.65 8.13
CA LYS A 36 16.73 26.98 8.57
C LYS A 36 16.11 25.81 9.34
N PRO A 37 16.63 25.41 10.51
CA PRO A 37 16.17 24.21 11.22
C PRO A 37 14.68 24.26 11.58
N ALA A 38 14.12 25.46 11.82
CA ALA A 38 12.69 25.65 12.11
C ALA A 38 11.74 25.26 10.97
N SER A 39 12.23 25.07 9.73
CA SER A 39 11.40 24.58 8.62
C SER A 39 11.24 23.06 8.61
N VAL A 40 12.07 22.34 9.38
CA VAL A 40 12.03 20.88 9.49
C VAL A 40 10.99 20.50 10.55
N PRO A 41 10.05 19.59 10.27
CA PRO A 41 9.09 19.15 11.26
C PRO A 41 9.79 18.39 12.40
N ASP A 42 9.05 18.12 13.47
CA ASP A 42 9.56 17.27 14.54
C ASP A 42 10.04 15.92 13.97
N ARG A 43 11.17 15.42 14.49
CA ARG A 43 11.76 14.15 14.08
C ARG A 43 10.78 12.98 14.18
N SER A 44 9.88 12.98 15.17
CA SER A 44 8.89 11.93 15.37
C SER A 44 7.83 11.89 14.27
N HIS A 45 7.75 12.94 13.45
CA HIS A 45 6.89 12.98 12.27
C HIS A 45 7.59 12.46 11.01
N ILE A 46 8.91 12.23 11.06
CA ILE A 46 9.71 11.75 9.93
C ILE A 46 10.14 10.29 10.13
N THR A 47 10.65 9.95 11.32
CA THR A 47 11.31 8.67 11.60
C THR A 47 11.02 8.18 13.01
N SER A 48 11.46 6.95 13.30
CA SER A 48 11.38 6.27 14.58
C SER A 48 12.63 5.43 14.82
N THR A 49 12.72 4.81 15.99
CA THR A 49 13.78 3.84 16.33
C THR A 49 13.65 2.49 15.61
N ALA A 50 12.64 2.31 14.77
CA ALA A 50 12.35 1.08 14.02
C ALA A 50 12.14 -0.19 14.86
N VAL A 51 11.89 -0.04 16.17
CA VAL A 51 11.55 -1.19 17.02
C VAL A 51 10.20 -1.80 16.60
N LYS A 52 10.04 -3.11 16.84
CA LYS A 52 8.77 -3.81 16.56
C LYS A 52 7.61 -3.12 17.27
N ILE A 53 6.52 -2.93 16.54
CA ILE A 53 5.31 -2.27 17.00
C ILE A 53 4.54 -3.23 17.90
N ALA A 54 4.42 -2.85 19.17
CA ALA A 54 3.62 -3.52 20.20
C ALA A 54 2.76 -2.50 20.97
N ASN A 55 1.61 -2.91 21.50
CA ASN A 55 0.73 -1.99 22.22
C ASN A 55 1.28 -1.59 23.60
N GLY A 56 0.78 -0.48 24.14
CA GLY A 56 1.10 0.00 25.49
C GLY A 56 2.05 1.20 25.53
N ALA A 57 1.97 1.98 26.62
CA ALA A 57 2.68 3.25 26.75
C ALA A 57 4.21 3.11 26.62
N ALA A 58 4.80 2.08 27.24
CA ALA A 58 6.24 1.83 27.15
C ALA A 58 6.70 1.53 25.71
N ALA A 59 5.93 0.72 24.98
CA ALA A 59 6.22 0.36 23.60
C ALA A 59 5.97 1.52 22.62
N ILE A 60 5.10 2.47 22.96
CA ILE A 60 4.94 3.74 22.22
C ILE A 60 6.16 4.63 22.46
N ALA A 61 6.56 4.82 23.72
CA ALA A 61 7.70 5.65 24.09
C ALA A 61 9.02 5.14 23.48
N SER A 62 9.21 3.83 23.38
CA SER A 62 10.44 3.25 22.81
C SER A 62 10.63 3.53 21.32
N ARG A 63 9.59 4.01 20.61
CA ARG A 63 9.65 4.33 19.18
C ARG A 63 10.14 5.75 18.91
N LEU A 64 10.14 6.61 19.93
CA LEU A 64 10.49 8.01 19.76
C LEU A 64 11.95 8.13 19.33
N PRO A 65 12.22 8.75 18.17
CA PRO A 65 13.58 8.83 17.64
C PRO A 65 14.43 9.80 18.46
N THR A 66 15.73 9.58 18.41
CA THR A 66 16.75 10.43 19.04
C THR A 66 17.74 10.92 17.98
N ASP A 67 18.83 11.56 18.41
CA ASP A 67 19.92 11.97 17.53
C ASP A 67 20.67 10.77 16.91
N LYS A 68 20.37 9.55 17.35
CA LYS A 68 20.87 8.32 16.73
C LYS A 68 20.23 8.07 15.37
N GLU A 69 18.93 8.33 15.24
CA GLU A 69 18.18 8.07 14.02
C GLU A 69 18.25 9.25 13.05
N LEU A 70 17.99 10.47 13.55
CA LEU A 70 17.95 11.67 12.71
C LEU A 70 18.46 12.91 13.44
N ARG A 71 19.30 13.69 12.76
CA ARG A 71 19.80 14.99 13.22
C ARG A 71 19.55 16.08 12.19
N VAL A 72 19.16 17.26 12.65
CA VAL A 72 19.10 18.47 11.83
C VAL A 72 20.31 19.32 12.18
N ILE A 73 21.14 19.64 11.18
CA ILE A 73 22.40 20.37 11.37
C ILE A 73 22.53 21.51 10.36
N SER A 74 23.28 22.55 10.73
CA SER A 74 23.62 23.65 9.82
C SER A 74 24.62 23.23 8.76
N SER A 75 24.74 24.01 7.68
CA SER A 75 25.76 23.81 6.65
C SER A 75 27.19 23.96 7.21
N LYS A 76 27.34 24.72 8.30
CA LYS A 76 28.63 24.87 9.00
C LYS A 76 28.98 23.60 9.78
N GLU A 77 28.03 23.05 10.52
CA GLU A 77 28.22 21.79 11.26
C GLU A 77 28.45 20.61 10.31
N ALA A 78 27.71 20.55 9.20
CA ALA A 78 27.90 19.53 8.16
C ALA A 78 29.33 19.54 7.60
N ARG A 79 29.89 20.74 7.32
CA ARG A 79 31.30 20.86 6.89
C ARG A 79 32.30 20.42 7.97
N SER A 80 31.99 20.65 9.24
CA SER A 80 32.84 20.18 10.33
C SER A 80 32.76 18.67 10.52
N LEU A 81 31.60 18.07 10.29
CA LEU A 81 31.34 16.65 10.54
C LEU A 81 31.74 15.75 9.36
N PHE A 82 31.36 16.15 8.15
CA PHE A 82 31.57 15.39 6.91
C PHE A 82 32.85 15.81 6.18
N GLY A 83 33.46 16.94 6.57
CA GLY A 83 34.54 17.56 5.82
C GLY A 83 34.05 18.24 4.55
N THR A 84 34.83 18.15 3.48
CA THR A 84 34.56 18.85 2.21
C THR A 84 33.91 17.97 1.14
N LYS A 85 33.62 16.70 1.45
CA LYS A 85 33.11 15.72 0.49
C LYS A 85 32.05 14.82 1.12
N ALA A 86 31.07 14.43 0.32
CA ALA A 86 30.16 13.33 0.59
C ALA A 86 30.03 12.52 -0.70
N GLU A 87 29.99 11.20 -0.58
CA GLU A 87 29.82 10.30 -1.71
C GLU A 87 28.37 10.31 -2.17
N ILE A 88 28.15 10.54 -3.46
CA ILE A 88 26.80 10.73 -4.01
C ILE A 88 26.18 9.38 -4.32
N ILE A 89 24.97 9.17 -3.83
CA ILE A 89 24.08 8.08 -4.21
C ILE A 89 23.00 8.67 -5.14
N ASP A 90 23.17 8.45 -6.44
CA ASP A 90 22.46 9.19 -7.49
C ASP A 90 21.05 8.65 -7.78
N GLY A 91 20.10 9.52 -8.16
CA GLY A 91 18.74 9.12 -8.51
C GLY A 91 17.85 8.75 -7.31
N VAL A 92 16.65 8.28 -7.62
CA VAL A 92 15.56 8.11 -6.65
C VAL A 92 15.75 6.84 -5.83
N SER A 93 15.77 7.00 -4.51
CA SER A 93 15.85 5.92 -3.53
C SER A 93 14.59 5.89 -2.68
N TRP A 94 14.08 4.71 -2.36
CA TRP A 94 13.08 4.53 -1.32
C TRP A 94 13.76 3.97 -0.06
N LEU A 95 13.87 4.79 0.97
CA LEU A 95 14.41 4.39 2.27
C LEU A 95 13.25 3.95 3.17
N ILE A 96 13.26 2.67 3.54
CA ILE A 96 12.26 2.06 4.42
C ILE A 96 12.87 1.87 5.80
N ASN A 97 12.38 2.62 6.79
CA ASN A 97 12.79 2.47 8.18
C ASN A 97 11.96 1.44 8.96
N ASP A 98 10.96 0.82 8.33
CA ASP A 98 10.14 -0.21 8.97
C ASP A 98 10.96 -1.47 9.34
N PRO A 99 10.69 -2.09 10.52
CA PRO A 99 11.16 -3.44 10.79
C PRO A 99 10.41 -4.46 9.91
N PRO A 100 10.94 -5.70 9.75
CA PRO A 100 10.35 -6.72 8.88
C PRO A 100 8.94 -7.19 9.31
N GLN A 101 8.48 -6.82 10.51
CA GLN A 101 7.22 -7.26 11.14
C GLN A 101 6.00 -7.25 10.21
N PHE A 102 5.89 -6.25 9.33
CA PHE A 102 4.77 -6.14 8.39
C PHE A 102 5.18 -6.34 6.93
N ILE A 103 6.46 -6.15 6.59
CA ILE A 103 6.96 -6.15 5.19
C ILE A 103 6.73 -7.51 4.52
N THR A 104 6.88 -8.61 5.27
CA THR A 104 6.80 -10.00 4.77
C THR A 104 5.37 -10.47 4.43
N HIS A 105 4.46 -9.55 4.18
CA HIS A 105 3.05 -9.86 4.00
C HIS A 105 2.47 -9.07 2.82
N TYR A 106 1.89 -9.78 1.84
CA TYR A 106 1.44 -9.19 0.58
C TYR A 106 0.54 -7.96 0.74
N TYR A 107 -0.43 -7.99 1.66
CA TYR A 107 -1.27 -6.83 1.95
C TYR A 107 -0.46 -5.61 2.42
N HIS A 108 0.36 -5.79 3.46
CA HIS A 108 1.14 -4.71 4.05
C HIS A 108 2.24 -4.20 3.09
N TRP A 109 2.69 -5.03 2.16
CA TRP A 109 3.55 -4.60 1.07
C TRP A 109 2.77 -3.84 0.00
N SER A 110 1.89 -4.50 -0.75
CA SER A 110 1.29 -3.94 -1.97
C SER A 110 0.18 -2.93 -1.72
N ALA A 111 -0.63 -3.11 -0.67
CA ALA A 111 -1.77 -2.24 -0.36
C ALA A 111 -1.49 -1.22 0.76
N GLU A 112 -0.29 -1.24 1.35
CA GLU A 112 0.10 -0.29 2.39
C GLU A 112 1.47 0.36 2.11
N LEU A 113 2.59 -0.37 2.18
CA LEU A 113 3.92 0.24 2.02
C LEU A 113 4.19 0.73 0.59
N PHE A 114 4.07 -0.14 -0.41
CA PHE A 114 4.27 0.21 -1.81
C PHE A 114 3.19 1.16 -2.33
N PHE A 115 1.97 1.00 -1.81
CA PHE A 115 0.84 1.89 -2.07
C PHE A 115 1.13 3.31 -1.58
N GLY A 116 1.54 3.44 -0.30
CA GLY A 116 1.92 4.71 0.31
C GLY A 116 3.14 5.33 -0.38
N PHE A 117 4.18 4.53 -0.65
CA PHE A 117 5.36 4.99 -1.38
C PHE A 117 4.99 5.60 -2.73
N TRP A 118 4.23 4.87 -3.54
CA TRP A 118 3.88 5.36 -4.87
C TRP A 118 2.94 6.56 -4.76
N ARG A 119 2.01 6.58 -3.78
CA ARG A 119 1.15 7.74 -3.54
C ARG A 119 1.94 9.00 -3.17
N THR A 120 2.98 8.84 -2.33
CA THR A 120 3.91 9.92 -1.98
C THR A 120 4.71 10.35 -3.18
N TYR A 121 5.37 9.43 -3.89
CA TYR A 121 6.25 9.79 -5.00
C TYR A 121 5.50 10.40 -6.19
N SER A 122 4.33 9.84 -6.52
CA SER A 122 3.45 10.36 -7.57
C SER A 122 2.89 11.75 -7.27
N SER A 123 2.96 12.26 -6.02
CA SER A 123 2.57 13.64 -5.71
C SER A 123 3.43 14.68 -6.43
N LEU A 124 4.62 14.29 -6.90
CA LEU A 124 5.50 15.14 -7.69
C LEU A 124 5.06 15.28 -9.16
N ASP A 125 4.16 14.41 -9.63
CA ASP A 125 3.58 14.44 -10.98
C ASP A 125 2.04 14.49 -10.86
N PRO A 126 1.45 15.67 -10.66
CA PRO A 126 0.01 15.80 -10.47
C PRO A 126 -0.80 15.55 -11.75
N ALA A 127 -0.14 15.35 -12.90
CA ALA A 127 -0.75 15.24 -14.22
C ALA A 127 -0.76 13.81 -14.78
N VAL A 128 -0.46 12.79 -13.96
CA VAL A 128 -0.53 11.38 -14.39
C VAL A 128 -1.91 11.10 -15.02
N PRO A 129 -1.98 10.74 -16.31
CA PRO A 129 -3.23 10.47 -16.99
C PRO A 129 -3.75 9.07 -16.62
N SER A 130 -4.97 8.77 -17.04
CA SER A 130 -5.59 7.44 -16.86
C SER A 130 -4.78 6.29 -17.48
N THR A 131 -3.94 6.59 -18.49
CA THR A 131 -3.02 5.63 -19.13
C THR A 131 -1.78 5.31 -18.28
N GLY A 132 -1.56 6.01 -17.17
CA GLY A 132 -0.47 5.77 -16.22
C GLY A 132 0.91 6.20 -16.71
N ASN A 133 1.03 6.98 -17.78
CA ASN A 133 2.32 7.52 -18.22
C ASN A 133 2.76 8.65 -17.27
N THR A 134 3.95 8.57 -16.71
CA THR A 134 4.50 9.59 -15.80
C THR A 134 5.84 10.10 -16.30
N SER A 135 6.14 11.36 -15.97
CA SER A 135 7.44 11.98 -16.21
C SER A 135 8.46 11.72 -15.09
N LEU A 136 8.02 11.09 -13.99
CA LEU A 136 8.88 10.79 -12.86
C LEU A 136 9.99 9.81 -13.25
N PRO A 137 11.24 10.06 -12.84
CA PRO A 137 12.32 9.08 -12.97
C PRO A 137 11.95 7.75 -12.31
N ALA A 138 12.33 6.64 -12.94
CA ALA A 138 12.19 5.33 -12.32
C ALA A 138 13.03 5.24 -11.03
N MET A 139 12.46 4.62 -9.99
CA MET A 139 13.19 4.34 -8.76
C MET A 139 14.40 3.45 -9.07
N ARG A 140 15.56 3.82 -8.53
CA ARG A 140 16.81 3.09 -8.75
C ARG A 140 17.09 2.07 -7.66
N ARG A 141 16.68 2.36 -6.42
CA ARG A 141 16.92 1.47 -5.29
C ARG A 141 15.87 1.55 -4.20
N ILE A 142 15.70 0.43 -3.50
CA ILE A 142 15.08 0.38 -2.17
C ILE A 142 16.19 0.10 -1.16
N VAL A 143 16.19 0.83 -0.05
CA VAL A 143 17.08 0.63 1.08
C VAL A 143 16.24 0.19 2.27
N PHE A 144 16.35 -1.08 2.64
CA PHE A 144 15.75 -1.63 3.84
C PHE A 144 16.74 -1.52 4.99
N SER A 145 16.64 -0.49 5.84
CA SER A 145 17.63 -0.29 6.91
C SER A 145 17.55 -1.35 8.03
N HIS A 146 16.40 -2.03 8.16
CA HIS A 146 16.13 -2.98 9.26
C HIS A 146 15.62 -4.35 8.81
N ALA A 147 15.54 -4.61 7.50
CA ALA A 147 15.14 -5.90 6.94
C ALA A 147 16.27 -6.51 6.15
N ASP A 148 16.38 -7.85 6.18
CA ASP A 148 17.35 -8.59 5.38
C ASP A 148 16.71 -9.10 4.07
N ALA A 149 17.54 -9.75 3.25
CA ALA A 149 17.13 -10.26 1.95
C ALA A 149 16.01 -11.31 2.03
N ASP A 150 15.86 -12.02 3.15
CA ASP A 150 14.87 -13.08 3.33
C ASP A 150 13.57 -12.56 3.94
N HIS A 151 13.64 -11.51 4.76
CA HIS A 151 12.52 -10.94 5.51
C HIS A 151 11.89 -9.69 4.86
N TRP A 152 11.84 -9.65 3.53
CA TRP A 152 10.94 -8.74 2.78
C TRP A 152 10.00 -9.48 1.83
N ARG A 153 10.26 -10.76 1.55
CA ARG A 153 9.43 -11.59 0.67
C ARG A 153 8.22 -12.10 1.46
N ASP A 154 7.06 -12.11 0.83
CA ASP A 154 5.87 -12.73 1.40
C ASP A 154 5.79 -14.22 1.00
N TYR A 155 4.99 -14.98 1.74
CA TYR A 155 4.82 -16.42 1.51
C TYR A 155 4.19 -16.75 0.14
N ALA A 156 3.41 -15.84 -0.45
CA ALA A 156 2.83 -16.00 -1.79
C ALA A 156 3.76 -15.51 -2.90
N LEU A 157 4.94 -15.00 -2.54
CA LEU A 157 5.96 -14.51 -3.46
C LEU A 157 5.44 -13.40 -4.40
N MET A 158 4.49 -12.60 -3.91
CA MET A 158 3.87 -11.49 -4.63
C MET A 158 4.66 -10.19 -4.50
N ASN A 159 5.36 -9.97 -3.40
CA ASN A 159 6.14 -8.75 -3.14
C ASN A 159 7.17 -8.53 -4.24
N GLN A 160 7.96 -9.56 -4.54
CA GLN A 160 8.96 -9.53 -5.61
C GLN A 160 8.33 -9.45 -7.00
N TRP A 161 7.18 -10.10 -7.22
CA TRP A 161 6.48 -10.04 -8.50
C TRP A 161 6.04 -8.61 -8.79
N VAL A 162 5.33 -7.99 -7.86
CA VAL A 162 4.83 -6.61 -7.98
C VAL A 162 5.99 -5.64 -8.16
N LEU A 163 7.00 -5.71 -7.28
CA LEU A 163 8.11 -4.77 -7.33
C LEU A 163 8.87 -4.85 -8.67
N ARG A 164 9.21 -6.06 -9.13
CA ARG A 164 9.96 -6.26 -10.37
C ARG A 164 9.12 -6.01 -11.61
N SER A 165 7.79 -6.10 -11.52
CA SER A 165 6.90 -5.67 -12.61
C SER A 165 6.99 -4.17 -12.83
N VAL A 166 7.00 -3.38 -11.76
CA VAL A 166 7.00 -1.91 -11.86
C VAL A 166 8.40 -1.37 -12.13
N PHE A 167 9.43 -1.93 -11.48
CA PHE A 167 10.81 -1.51 -11.59
C PHE A 167 11.75 -2.70 -11.88
N PRO A 168 11.86 -3.15 -13.14
CA PRO A 168 12.67 -4.32 -13.48
C PRO A 168 14.14 -4.20 -13.08
N SER A 169 14.73 -3.01 -13.24
CA SER A 169 16.14 -2.71 -12.97
C SER A 169 16.43 -2.27 -11.52
N ILE A 170 15.50 -2.48 -10.59
CA ILE A 170 15.66 -1.99 -9.21
C ILE A 170 16.82 -2.68 -8.47
N ALA A 171 17.64 -1.91 -7.77
CA ALA A 171 18.59 -2.42 -6.79
C ALA A 171 17.94 -2.55 -5.41
N LEU A 172 18.27 -3.60 -4.67
CA LEU A 172 17.81 -3.79 -3.29
C LEU A 172 19.03 -3.76 -2.37
N GLU A 173 19.02 -2.84 -1.43
CA GLU A 173 19.99 -2.74 -0.33
C GLU A 173 19.27 -3.14 0.96
N PHE A 174 19.92 -3.95 1.79
CA PHE A 174 19.39 -4.50 3.03
C PHE A 174 20.14 -3.97 4.25
N ASN A 175 19.74 -4.43 5.43
CA ASN A 175 20.32 -3.97 6.70
C ASN A 175 21.85 -4.16 6.77
N SER A 176 22.40 -5.20 6.15
CA SER A 176 23.86 -5.38 6.03
C SER A 176 24.52 -4.28 5.20
N ASP A 177 23.95 -3.90 4.06
CA ASP A 177 24.48 -2.83 3.20
C ASP A 177 24.42 -1.47 3.94
N TRP A 178 23.36 -1.24 4.71
CA TRP A 178 23.24 -0.06 5.57
C TRP A 178 24.32 -0.03 6.65
N GLN A 179 24.59 -1.16 7.29
CA GLN A 179 25.65 -1.30 8.31
C GLN A 179 27.03 -1.11 7.72
N ASP A 180 27.31 -1.64 6.53
CA ASP A 180 28.58 -1.43 5.84
C ASP A 180 28.81 0.07 5.59
N ARG A 181 27.83 0.77 5.01
CA ARG A 181 27.90 2.23 4.82
C ARG A 181 28.11 2.98 6.14
N ALA A 182 27.44 2.56 7.21
CA ALA A 182 27.60 3.16 8.53
C ALA A 182 29.01 2.99 9.10
N GLN A 183 29.73 1.92 8.75
CA GLN A 183 31.07 1.63 9.26
C GLN A 183 32.20 2.24 8.41
N MET A 184 31.91 2.72 7.21
CA MET A 184 32.93 3.24 6.28
C MET A 184 33.54 4.58 6.71
N GLY A 185 32.96 5.28 7.69
CA GLY A 185 33.50 6.55 8.19
C GLY A 185 33.49 7.69 7.15
N VAL A 186 32.68 7.56 6.09
CA VAL A 186 32.47 8.59 5.06
C VAL A 186 31.00 8.97 4.99
N ALA A 187 30.72 10.25 4.71
CA ALA A 187 29.36 10.72 4.54
C ALA A 187 28.85 10.36 3.14
N TYR A 188 27.62 9.87 3.07
CA TYR A 188 26.88 9.68 1.83
C TYR A 188 25.80 10.74 1.70
N VAL A 189 25.48 11.14 0.47
CA VAL A 189 24.33 11.98 0.16
C VAL A 189 23.47 11.32 -0.90
N PHE A 190 22.23 11.03 -0.54
CA PHE A 190 21.22 10.55 -1.48
C PHE A 190 20.61 11.73 -2.22
N ASP A 191 20.64 11.68 -3.55
CA ASP A 191 20.13 12.74 -4.44
C ASP A 191 18.64 13.02 -4.18
N ARG A 192 17.80 11.98 -4.28
CA ARG A 192 16.38 12.03 -3.88
C ARG A 192 15.97 10.79 -3.11
N VAL A 193 15.30 11.00 -1.98
CA VAL A 193 14.79 9.93 -1.11
C VAL A 193 13.31 10.09 -0.88
N VAL A 194 12.53 9.03 -1.12
CA VAL A 194 11.24 8.85 -0.46
C VAL A 194 11.51 8.10 0.82
N PHE A 195 11.33 8.74 1.97
CA PHE A 195 11.54 8.17 3.30
C PHE A 195 10.18 7.74 3.84
N SER A 196 10.05 6.44 4.16
CA SER A 196 8.86 5.91 4.83
C SER A 196 9.19 5.36 6.21
N ASP A 197 8.37 5.70 7.19
CA ASP A 197 8.39 5.15 8.54
C ASP A 197 6.96 4.98 9.08
N ARG A 198 6.58 3.72 9.33
CA ARG A 198 5.27 3.36 9.85
C ARG A 198 4.97 3.96 11.21
N ALA A 199 5.92 3.94 12.15
CA ALA A 199 5.66 4.42 13.51
C ALA A 199 5.49 5.95 13.52
N ALA A 200 6.25 6.68 12.70
CA ALA A 200 6.06 8.10 12.47
C ALA A 200 4.68 8.39 11.84
N ALA A 201 4.25 7.57 10.87
CA ALA A 201 2.91 7.69 10.27
C ALA A 201 1.78 7.48 11.30
N MET A 202 2.01 6.71 12.37
CA MET A 202 1.01 6.53 13.42
C MET A 202 0.64 7.82 14.14
N HIS A 203 1.46 8.87 14.07
CA HIS A 203 1.15 10.15 14.69
C HIS A 203 0.15 11.00 13.88
N GLY A 204 -0.12 10.66 12.62
CA GLY A 204 -1.01 11.41 11.74
C GLY A 204 -2.50 11.15 11.97
N SER A 205 -3.32 12.15 11.70
CA SER A 205 -4.77 12.09 11.96
C SER A 205 -5.50 11.14 11.00
N LEU A 206 -4.98 10.92 9.79
CA LEU A 206 -5.54 9.98 8.84
C LEU A 206 -5.26 8.54 9.29
N PHE A 207 -4.07 8.28 9.84
CA PHE A 207 -3.76 7.02 10.48
C PHE A 207 -4.64 6.81 11.70
N GLN A 208 -4.80 7.81 12.57
CA GLN A 208 -5.65 7.66 13.76
C GLN A 208 -7.12 7.35 13.42
N SER A 209 -7.61 7.82 12.26
CA SER A 209 -8.97 7.52 11.80
C SER A 209 -9.11 6.20 11.05
N THR A 210 -8.07 5.73 10.35
CA THR A 210 -8.16 4.54 9.47
C THR A 210 -7.34 3.33 9.95
N GLY A 211 -6.35 3.55 10.80
CA GLY A 211 -5.32 2.58 11.18
C GLY A 211 -4.38 2.17 10.03
N ARG A 212 -4.29 2.95 8.94
CA ARG A 212 -3.48 2.61 7.75
C ARG A 212 -2.34 3.60 7.56
N THR A 213 -1.09 3.16 7.44
CA THR A 213 0.01 4.12 7.19
C THR A 213 -0.14 4.81 5.84
N ALA A 214 -0.68 4.08 4.86
CA ALA A 214 -0.94 4.57 3.51
C ALA A 214 -2.07 5.61 3.43
N SER A 215 -2.77 5.92 4.53
CA SER A 215 -3.76 7.01 4.56
C SER A 215 -3.14 8.39 4.63
N GLU A 216 -2.02 8.54 5.33
CA GLU A 216 -1.30 9.81 5.45
C GLU A 216 -1.00 10.46 4.09
N PRO A 217 -0.33 9.78 3.13
CA PRO A 217 0.05 10.40 1.86
C PRO A 217 -1.14 10.73 0.95
N SER A 218 -2.37 10.32 1.30
CA SER A 218 -3.57 10.73 0.55
C SER A 218 -3.89 12.21 0.69
N ALA A 219 -3.38 12.89 1.73
CA ALA A 219 -3.50 14.34 1.89
C ALA A 219 -2.62 15.16 0.92
N LEU A 220 -1.60 14.53 0.34
CA LEU A 220 -0.75 15.19 -0.66
C LEU A 220 -1.57 15.55 -1.91
N ALA A 221 -1.17 16.58 -2.66
CA ALA A 221 -1.70 16.78 -4.00
C ALA A 221 -1.34 15.58 -4.91
N GLY A 222 -2.08 15.37 -5.99
CA GLY A 222 -1.79 14.31 -6.94
C GLY A 222 -2.92 14.07 -7.93
N SER A 223 -2.62 13.33 -8.99
CA SER A 223 -3.64 12.87 -9.94
C SER A 223 -4.57 11.86 -9.28
N VAL A 224 -5.85 11.86 -9.67
CA VAL A 224 -6.78 10.77 -9.33
C VAL A 224 -6.40 9.43 -9.96
N HIS A 225 -5.52 9.45 -10.98
CA HIS A 225 -4.99 8.27 -11.66
C HIS A 225 -3.59 7.87 -11.18
N TRP A 226 -3.17 8.35 -10.01
CA TRP A 226 -1.83 8.11 -9.46
C TRP A 226 -1.43 6.63 -9.49
N TRP A 227 -2.33 5.69 -9.19
CA TRP A 227 -2.03 4.24 -9.19
C TRP A 227 -1.95 3.60 -10.59
N SER A 228 -2.41 4.27 -11.64
CA SER A 228 -2.49 3.70 -12.99
C SER A 228 -1.14 3.26 -13.54
N THR A 229 -0.04 3.94 -13.19
CA THR A 229 1.32 3.55 -13.61
C THR A 229 1.72 2.19 -13.07
N VAL A 230 1.56 1.99 -11.76
CA VAL A 230 1.87 0.73 -11.08
C VAL A 230 0.98 -0.40 -11.60
N ARG A 231 -0.34 -0.14 -11.64
CA ARG A 231 -1.32 -1.09 -12.14
C ARG A 231 -1.00 -1.54 -13.57
N LYS A 232 -0.74 -0.61 -14.49
CA LYS A 232 -0.41 -0.88 -15.89
C LYS A 232 0.76 -1.84 -16.01
N ASN A 233 1.87 -1.56 -15.34
CA ASN A 233 3.09 -2.37 -15.46
C ASN A 233 2.88 -3.81 -14.93
N VAL A 234 2.19 -3.95 -13.79
CA VAL A 234 1.86 -5.27 -13.21
C VAL A 234 0.95 -6.09 -14.13
N ILE A 235 -0.07 -5.44 -14.71
CA ILE A 235 -1.00 -6.10 -15.63
C ILE A 235 -0.31 -6.50 -16.95
N GLN A 236 0.55 -5.63 -17.48
CA GLN A 236 1.32 -5.94 -18.69
C GLN A 236 2.25 -7.13 -18.50
N LEU A 237 2.91 -7.25 -17.35
CA LEU A 237 3.73 -8.43 -17.05
C LEU A 237 2.90 -9.72 -17.00
N SER A 238 1.63 -9.64 -16.58
CA SER A 238 0.72 -10.79 -16.61
C SER A 238 0.29 -11.21 -18.02
N GLY A 239 0.65 -10.46 -19.07
CA GLY A 239 0.31 -10.75 -20.46
C GLY A 239 -1.00 -10.11 -20.95
N LEU A 240 -1.60 -9.20 -20.18
CA LEU A 240 -2.77 -8.42 -20.60
C LEU A 240 -2.38 -7.02 -21.06
N SER A 241 -3.28 -6.35 -21.79
CA SER A 241 -3.10 -4.93 -22.08
C SER A 241 -3.21 -4.11 -20.79
N GLY A 242 -2.39 -3.07 -20.65
CA GLY A 242 -2.33 -2.24 -19.44
C GLY A 242 -3.62 -1.47 -19.13
N ASP A 243 -4.48 -1.28 -20.13
CA ASP A 243 -5.78 -0.63 -20.00
C ASP A 243 -6.93 -1.59 -19.66
N THR A 244 -6.66 -2.90 -19.53
CA THR A 244 -7.65 -3.93 -19.20
C THR A 244 -8.47 -3.55 -17.96
N GLY A 245 -9.79 -3.65 -18.05
CA GLY A 245 -10.76 -3.43 -16.98
C GLY A 245 -12.21 -3.45 -17.47
N PRO A 246 -13.19 -3.00 -16.65
CA PRO A 246 -14.62 -3.10 -16.98
C PRO A 246 -15.02 -2.41 -18.30
N ALA A 247 -14.32 -1.33 -18.69
CA ALA A 247 -14.58 -0.63 -19.95
C ALA A 247 -14.08 -1.39 -21.20
N THR A 248 -13.09 -2.28 -21.04
CA THR A 248 -12.54 -3.09 -22.15
C THR A 248 -13.23 -4.45 -22.26
N THR A 249 -13.92 -4.89 -21.22
CA THR A 249 -14.68 -6.14 -21.18
C THR A 249 -16.16 -5.87 -21.44
N ARG A 250 -16.74 -6.44 -22.50
CA ARG A 250 -18.19 -6.27 -22.79
C ARG A 250 -19.07 -6.88 -21.70
N THR A 251 -18.60 -7.95 -21.08
CA THR A 251 -19.31 -8.68 -20.03
C THR A 251 -18.76 -8.28 -18.65
N PRO A 252 -19.61 -7.84 -17.71
CA PRO A 252 -19.19 -7.65 -16.32
C PRO A 252 -18.63 -8.93 -15.70
N VAL A 253 -17.55 -8.78 -14.94
CA VAL A 253 -16.88 -9.90 -14.26
C VAL A 253 -17.10 -9.78 -12.75
N ILE A 254 -17.73 -10.80 -12.17
CA ILE A 254 -17.93 -10.97 -10.73
C ILE A 254 -16.94 -12.04 -10.24
N THR A 255 -16.12 -11.69 -9.26
CA THR A 255 -15.13 -12.60 -8.68
C THR A 255 -15.37 -12.73 -7.19
N TYR A 256 -15.79 -13.93 -6.76
CA TYR A 256 -15.88 -14.31 -5.37
C TYR A 256 -14.62 -15.10 -4.97
N ILE A 257 -13.85 -14.51 -4.05
CA ILE A 257 -12.67 -15.12 -3.46
C ILE A 257 -13.11 -15.98 -2.26
N SER A 258 -13.33 -17.27 -2.54
CA SER A 258 -13.71 -18.28 -1.56
C SER A 258 -12.54 -18.60 -0.64
N ARG A 259 -12.85 -18.69 0.66
CA ARG A 259 -11.92 -19.09 1.72
C ARG A 259 -12.30 -20.40 2.39
N GLN A 260 -13.25 -21.15 1.84
CA GLN A 260 -13.82 -22.34 2.50
C GLN A 260 -12.79 -23.44 2.81
N GLU A 261 -11.60 -23.40 2.21
CA GLU A 261 -10.52 -24.35 2.46
C GLU A 261 -9.37 -23.77 3.33
N TRP A 262 -9.48 -22.54 3.82
CA TRP A 262 -8.39 -21.83 4.48
C TRP A 262 -8.27 -22.10 5.99
N GLY A 263 -9.32 -22.62 6.63
CA GLY A 263 -9.35 -22.94 8.06
C GLY A 263 -9.60 -21.76 9.02
N ARG A 264 -9.74 -20.53 8.51
CA ARG A 264 -10.16 -19.33 9.27
C ARG A 264 -10.79 -18.30 8.35
N ARG A 265 -11.63 -17.41 8.91
CA ARG A 265 -12.38 -16.39 8.15
C ARG A 265 -13.15 -17.05 7.01
N MET A 266 -14.00 -18.00 7.39
CA MET A 266 -14.84 -18.79 6.48
C MET A 266 -16.31 -18.43 6.69
N LEU A 267 -17.08 -18.55 5.62
CA LEU A 267 -18.51 -18.49 5.72
C LEU A 267 -19.06 -19.78 6.34
N ILE A 268 -20.25 -19.68 6.92
CA ILE A 268 -21.08 -20.85 7.21
C ILE A 268 -21.25 -21.64 5.90
N PRO A 269 -21.04 -22.98 5.89
CA PRO A 269 -21.08 -23.77 4.65
C PRO A 269 -22.37 -23.61 3.85
N GLU A 270 -23.53 -23.60 4.52
CA GLU A 270 -24.83 -23.47 3.87
C GLU A 270 -25.00 -22.08 3.24
N ASP A 271 -24.53 -21.03 3.91
CA ASP A 271 -24.55 -19.66 3.40
C ASP A 271 -23.60 -19.48 2.21
N HIS A 272 -22.43 -20.15 2.24
CA HIS A 272 -21.51 -20.22 1.12
C HIS A 272 -22.19 -20.85 -0.11
N ASP A 273 -22.78 -22.03 0.07
CA ASP A 273 -23.47 -22.75 -1.02
C ASP A 273 -24.60 -21.90 -1.60
N ARG A 274 -25.36 -21.22 -0.72
CA ARG A 274 -26.43 -20.30 -1.13
C ARG A 274 -25.89 -19.11 -1.92
N LEU A 275 -24.79 -18.50 -1.49
CA LEU A 275 -24.12 -17.40 -2.20
C LEU A 275 -23.67 -17.86 -3.59
N VAL A 276 -22.99 -19.01 -3.68
CA VAL A 276 -22.52 -19.56 -4.97
C VAL A 276 -23.69 -19.80 -5.92
N GLN A 277 -24.79 -20.37 -5.43
CA GLN A 277 -26.01 -20.55 -6.23
C GLN A 277 -26.58 -19.22 -6.75
N GLU A 278 -26.68 -18.20 -5.89
CA GLU A 278 -27.21 -16.89 -6.28
C GLU A 278 -26.31 -16.18 -7.29
N LEU A 279 -24.99 -16.26 -7.14
CA LEU A 279 -24.05 -15.71 -8.11
C LEU A 279 -24.18 -16.42 -9.47
N TYR A 280 -24.30 -17.75 -9.51
CA TYR A 280 -24.51 -18.45 -10.78
C TYR A 280 -25.86 -18.18 -11.42
N LYS A 281 -26.91 -17.87 -10.65
CA LYS A 281 -28.15 -17.34 -11.24
C LYS A 281 -27.93 -16.04 -11.99
N LEU A 282 -27.03 -15.16 -11.52
CA LEU A 282 -26.70 -13.93 -12.25
C LEU A 282 -25.99 -14.24 -13.58
N ARG A 283 -25.10 -15.23 -13.62
CA ARG A 283 -24.51 -15.75 -14.86
C ARG A 283 -25.60 -16.21 -15.82
N ASP A 284 -26.52 -17.06 -15.35
CA ASP A 284 -27.52 -17.69 -16.20
C ASP A 284 -28.60 -16.70 -16.68
N THR A 285 -28.92 -15.68 -15.86
CA THR A 285 -29.97 -14.70 -16.17
C THR A 285 -29.46 -13.52 -16.98
N TYR A 286 -28.27 -13.00 -16.67
CA TYR A 286 -27.74 -11.76 -17.27
C TYR A 286 -26.51 -11.98 -18.16
N GLY A 287 -25.98 -13.21 -18.22
CA GLY A 287 -24.79 -13.53 -18.99
C GLY A 287 -23.48 -12.98 -18.38
N TYR A 288 -23.47 -12.61 -17.09
CA TYR A 288 -22.27 -12.14 -16.41
C TYR A 288 -21.22 -13.25 -16.30
N GLU A 289 -19.93 -12.88 -16.33
CA GLU A 289 -18.85 -13.80 -15.98
C GLU A 289 -18.79 -13.92 -14.45
N VAL A 290 -18.89 -15.14 -13.92
CA VAL A 290 -18.88 -15.41 -12.48
C VAL A 290 -17.77 -16.40 -12.16
N ASN A 291 -16.80 -15.94 -11.37
CA ASN A 291 -15.64 -16.70 -10.93
C ASN A 291 -15.72 -16.94 -9.42
N VAL A 292 -15.82 -18.20 -8.99
CA VAL A 292 -15.69 -18.60 -7.59
C VAL A 292 -14.35 -19.29 -7.43
N VAL A 293 -13.40 -18.63 -6.77
CA VAL A 293 -11.99 -19.03 -6.79
C VAL A 293 -11.36 -19.01 -5.41
N SER A 294 -10.34 -19.85 -5.21
CA SER A 294 -9.38 -19.70 -4.12
C SER A 294 -8.07 -19.20 -4.72
N MET A 295 -7.66 -17.98 -4.38
CA MET A 295 -6.53 -17.31 -5.03
C MET A 295 -5.21 -18.07 -4.88
N ASP A 296 -5.02 -18.80 -3.77
CA ASP A 296 -3.85 -19.64 -3.51
C ASP A 296 -3.72 -20.83 -4.47
N LYS A 297 -4.80 -21.22 -5.15
CA LYS A 297 -4.80 -22.27 -6.18
C LYS A 297 -4.49 -21.75 -7.58
N LEU A 298 -4.49 -20.43 -7.78
CA LEU A 298 -4.19 -19.80 -9.05
C LEU A 298 -2.71 -19.42 -9.11
N SER A 299 -2.10 -19.53 -10.28
CA SER A 299 -0.79 -18.92 -10.51
C SER A 299 -0.85 -17.41 -10.33
N ARG A 300 0.30 -16.78 -10.01
CA ARG A 300 0.38 -15.32 -9.85
C ARG A 300 -0.17 -14.58 -11.08
N THR A 301 0.13 -15.08 -12.28
CA THR A 301 -0.38 -14.53 -13.53
C THR A 301 -1.91 -14.60 -13.57
N GLU A 302 -2.50 -15.75 -13.30
CA GLU A 302 -3.96 -15.92 -13.29
C GLU A 302 -4.64 -15.03 -12.24
N GLN A 303 -4.04 -14.88 -11.04
CA GLN A 303 -4.55 -13.99 -10.00
C GLN A 303 -4.61 -12.53 -10.49
N ILE A 304 -3.53 -12.04 -11.09
CA ILE A 304 -3.47 -10.67 -11.63
C ILE A 304 -4.43 -10.49 -12.80
N GLN A 305 -4.49 -11.46 -13.72
CA GLN A 305 -5.37 -11.39 -14.88
C GLN A 305 -6.85 -11.35 -14.48
N LEU A 306 -7.25 -12.21 -13.54
CA LEU A 306 -8.61 -12.23 -13.02
C LEU A 306 -8.96 -10.91 -12.32
N ALA A 307 -8.09 -10.43 -11.43
CA ALA A 307 -8.30 -9.16 -10.72
C ALA A 307 -8.36 -7.96 -11.67
N ALA A 308 -7.53 -7.94 -12.72
CA ALA A 308 -7.50 -6.88 -13.72
C ALA A 308 -8.82 -6.73 -14.49
N ARG A 309 -9.49 -7.85 -14.79
CA ARG A 309 -10.78 -7.87 -15.49
C ARG A 309 -11.99 -7.71 -14.57
N THR A 310 -11.82 -7.95 -13.26
CA THR A 310 -12.91 -7.97 -12.28
C THR A 310 -13.59 -6.60 -12.18
N THR A 311 -14.93 -6.60 -12.28
CA THR A 311 -15.79 -5.44 -12.01
C THR A 311 -16.25 -5.44 -10.56
N ILE A 312 -16.70 -6.59 -10.04
CA ILE A 312 -17.09 -6.76 -8.64
C ILE A 312 -16.23 -7.84 -8.01
N MET A 313 -15.42 -7.48 -7.02
CA MET A 313 -14.65 -8.43 -6.22
C MET A 313 -15.31 -8.59 -4.86
N MET A 314 -15.45 -9.83 -4.39
CA MET A 314 -16.07 -10.09 -3.09
C MET A 314 -15.39 -11.21 -2.32
N GLY A 315 -15.53 -11.19 -1.01
CA GLY A 315 -14.99 -12.24 -0.15
C GLY A 315 -15.11 -11.90 1.33
N VAL A 316 -14.83 -12.90 2.16
CA VAL A 316 -14.69 -12.69 3.61
C VAL A 316 -13.49 -11.79 3.87
N HIS A 317 -13.60 -10.91 4.86
CA HIS A 317 -12.52 -10.01 5.27
C HIS A 317 -11.15 -10.69 5.39
N GLY A 318 -10.11 -9.89 5.17
CA GLY A 318 -8.72 -10.32 5.21
C GLY A 318 -8.06 -10.55 3.85
N ASN A 319 -6.82 -11.04 3.93
CA ASN A 319 -5.78 -11.02 2.88
C ASN A 319 -6.20 -11.35 1.45
N GLY A 320 -7.25 -12.16 1.26
CA GLY A 320 -7.74 -12.57 -0.05
C GLY A 320 -8.13 -11.39 -0.94
N LEU A 321 -8.64 -10.30 -0.35
CA LEU A 321 -9.08 -9.11 -1.12
C LEU A 321 -7.94 -8.16 -1.54
N THR A 322 -6.68 -8.45 -1.19
CA THR A 322 -5.53 -7.59 -1.57
C THR A 322 -5.43 -7.37 -3.08
N SER A 323 -5.88 -8.33 -3.88
CA SER A 323 -5.91 -8.22 -5.34
C SER A 323 -6.81 -7.10 -5.87
N LEU A 324 -7.65 -6.46 -5.03
CA LEU A 324 -8.45 -5.29 -5.42
C LEU A 324 -7.59 -4.16 -5.99
N VAL A 325 -6.32 -4.05 -5.58
CA VAL A 325 -5.41 -3.02 -6.09
C VAL A 325 -5.14 -3.14 -7.59
N TRP A 326 -5.51 -4.26 -8.22
CA TRP A 326 -5.37 -4.47 -9.66
C TRP A 326 -6.66 -4.23 -10.44
N MET A 327 -7.78 -3.99 -9.77
CA MET A 327 -9.04 -3.64 -10.43
C MET A 327 -8.94 -2.26 -11.07
N LYS A 328 -9.68 -2.02 -12.16
CA LYS A 328 -9.74 -0.69 -12.80
C LYS A 328 -10.92 0.09 -12.21
N PRO A 329 -10.70 1.28 -11.63
CA PRO A 329 -11.79 2.10 -11.12
C PRO A 329 -12.77 2.50 -12.23
N SER A 330 -14.06 2.44 -11.91
CA SER A 330 -15.19 2.86 -12.74
C SER A 330 -16.41 3.03 -11.83
N PRO A 331 -17.51 3.67 -12.28
CA PRO A 331 -18.73 3.76 -11.46
C PRO A 331 -19.28 2.40 -11.01
N ARG A 332 -19.04 1.32 -11.78
CA ARG A 332 -19.49 -0.04 -11.47
C ARG A 332 -18.51 -0.80 -10.56
N THR A 333 -17.25 -0.38 -10.52
CA THR A 333 -16.19 -1.13 -9.85
C THR A 333 -16.41 -1.15 -8.35
N THR A 334 -16.66 -2.33 -7.80
CA THR A 334 -17.12 -2.49 -6.42
C THR A 334 -16.34 -3.61 -5.71
N VAL A 335 -15.98 -3.38 -4.44
CA VAL A 335 -15.47 -4.41 -3.53
C VAL A 335 -16.52 -4.69 -2.46
N MET A 336 -16.90 -5.95 -2.29
CA MET A 336 -17.88 -6.39 -1.27
C MET A 336 -17.20 -7.29 -0.24
N GLU A 337 -17.16 -6.84 1.01
CA GLU A 337 -16.44 -7.51 2.08
C GLU A 337 -17.40 -8.07 3.12
N PHE A 338 -17.27 -9.37 3.41
CA PHE A 338 -18.14 -10.07 4.34
C PHE A 338 -17.50 -10.13 5.72
N PHE A 339 -18.20 -9.58 6.72
CA PHE A 339 -17.74 -9.52 8.10
C PHE A 339 -18.63 -10.34 9.03
N PHE A 340 -18.04 -10.83 10.12
CA PHE A 340 -18.84 -11.30 11.23
C PHE A 340 -19.67 -10.13 11.79
N PRO A 341 -20.98 -10.31 12.09
CA PRO A 341 -21.83 -9.24 12.58
C PRO A 341 -21.23 -8.47 13.76
N GLY A 342 -21.30 -7.13 13.69
CA GLY A 342 -20.69 -6.23 14.67
C GLY A 342 -19.18 -6.01 14.47
N GLY A 343 -18.56 -6.68 13.49
CA GLY A 343 -17.14 -6.55 13.18
C GLY A 343 -16.87 -5.66 11.97
N PHE A 344 -15.79 -4.90 12.01
CA PHE A 344 -15.37 -4.04 10.91
C PHE A 344 -13.89 -3.69 11.03
N ALA A 345 -13.21 -3.58 9.89
CA ALA A 345 -11.85 -3.09 9.79
C ALA A 345 -11.68 -2.28 8.49
N HIS A 346 -10.84 -1.26 8.51
CA HIS A 346 -10.62 -0.37 7.36
C HIS A 346 -9.75 -0.98 6.25
N ASP A 347 -9.20 -2.19 6.42
CA ASP A 347 -8.16 -2.75 5.56
C ASP A 347 -8.46 -2.58 4.06
N TYR A 348 -9.60 -3.09 3.59
CA TYR A 348 -10.00 -2.99 2.17
C TYR A 348 -11.03 -1.91 1.91
N GLU A 349 -11.73 -1.42 2.93
CA GLU A 349 -12.58 -0.24 2.80
C GLU A 349 -11.73 0.97 2.38
N TYR A 350 -10.68 1.27 3.15
CA TYR A 350 -9.79 2.39 2.87
C TYR A 350 -9.11 2.23 1.51
N THR A 351 -8.50 1.07 1.23
CA THR A 351 -7.75 0.86 -0.02
C THR A 351 -8.67 0.95 -1.25
N SER A 352 -9.89 0.42 -1.17
CA SER A 352 -10.87 0.55 -2.26
C SER A 352 -11.21 2.01 -2.54
N ARG A 353 -11.55 2.76 -1.49
CA ARG A 353 -11.94 4.16 -1.60
C ARG A 353 -10.78 5.06 -2.05
N ALA A 354 -9.55 4.79 -1.59
CA ALA A 354 -8.36 5.51 -2.00
C ALA A 354 -8.04 5.35 -3.51
N LEU A 355 -8.50 4.25 -4.12
CA LEU A 355 -8.42 4.00 -5.56
C LEU A 355 -9.64 4.53 -6.34
N GLY A 356 -10.61 5.16 -5.68
CA GLY A 356 -11.83 5.65 -6.33
C GLY A 356 -12.85 4.56 -6.66
N MET A 357 -12.77 3.41 -5.98
CA MET A 357 -13.77 2.33 -6.10
C MET A 357 -14.78 2.42 -4.95
N THR A 358 -15.97 1.84 -5.16
CA THR A 358 -16.97 1.72 -4.09
C THR A 358 -16.71 0.46 -3.26
N HIS A 359 -16.78 0.57 -1.93
CA HIS A 359 -16.72 -0.56 -1.02
C HIS A 359 -18.08 -0.75 -0.34
N TYR A 360 -18.51 -2.00 -0.16
CA TYR A 360 -19.61 -2.36 0.72
C TYR A 360 -19.16 -3.42 1.71
N GLY A 361 -19.44 -3.21 2.98
CA GLY A 361 -19.34 -4.25 4.00
C GLY A 361 -20.69 -4.91 4.24
N PHE A 362 -20.67 -6.21 4.53
CA PHE A 362 -21.86 -6.99 4.85
C PHE A 362 -21.80 -7.55 6.26
N TRP A 363 -22.91 -7.43 6.98
CA TRP A 363 -23.27 -8.24 8.15
C TRP A 363 -24.51 -9.04 7.79
N ASN A 364 -24.32 -10.30 7.40
CA ASN A 364 -25.40 -11.14 6.89
C ASN A 364 -26.12 -10.52 5.67
N ASP A 365 -27.32 -9.96 5.86
CA ASP A 365 -28.17 -9.32 4.86
C ASP A 365 -28.11 -7.78 4.91
N HIS A 366 -27.50 -7.22 5.96
CA HIS A 366 -27.33 -5.78 6.13
C HIS A 366 -26.02 -5.29 5.52
N THR A 367 -26.09 -4.24 4.71
CA THR A 367 -24.93 -3.61 4.06
C THR A 367 -24.62 -2.24 4.65
N PHE A 368 -23.34 -1.87 4.66
CA PHE A 368 -22.87 -0.52 4.98
C PHE A 368 -21.78 -0.07 4.00
N THR A 369 -21.61 1.23 3.84
CA THR A 369 -20.62 1.83 2.93
C THR A 369 -20.24 3.22 3.42
N SER A 370 -19.12 3.77 2.95
CA SER A 370 -18.70 5.15 3.27
C SER A 370 -19.75 6.17 2.77
N PRO A 371 -20.06 7.22 3.55
CA PRO A 371 -19.42 7.63 4.82
C PRO A 371 -19.95 6.89 6.06
N ASP A 372 -21.02 6.11 5.93
CA ASP A 372 -21.74 5.46 7.03
C ASP A 372 -21.15 4.08 7.40
N THR A 373 -19.85 4.05 7.69
CA THR A 373 -19.16 2.82 8.12
C THR A 373 -19.27 2.61 9.64
N PRO A 374 -19.38 1.36 10.14
CA PRO A 374 -19.33 1.05 11.56
C PRO A 374 -18.00 1.46 12.20
N LYS A 375 -17.96 1.50 13.54
CA LYS A 375 -16.70 1.60 14.27
C LYS A 375 -15.89 0.32 14.10
N VAL A 376 -14.56 0.45 14.03
CA VAL A 376 -13.64 -0.70 14.03
C VAL A 376 -13.90 -1.57 15.26
N ALA A 377 -14.14 -2.86 15.02
CA ALA A 377 -14.44 -3.82 16.06
C ALA A 377 -14.07 -5.23 15.60
N TYR A 378 -13.56 -6.03 16.54
CA TYR A 378 -13.14 -7.41 16.31
C TYR A 378 -13.90 -8.33 17.28
N PRO A 379 -15.22 -8.53 17.10
CA PRO A 379 -16.03 -9.36 17.99
C PRO A 379 -15.55 -10.82 18.02
N GLU A 380 -16.00 -11.57 19.02
CA GLU A 380 -15.82 -13.02 19.03
C GLU A 380 -16.40 -13.61 17.74
N GLY A 381 -15.65 -14.50 17.08
CA GLY A 381 -16.01 -15.04 15.77
C GLY A 381 -15.53 -14.22 14.58
N PHE A 382 -14.98 -13.01 14.77
CA PHE A 382 -14.45 -12.20 13.66
C PHE A 382 -13.41 -12.96 12.83
N GLN A 383 -12.47 -13.65 13.48
CA GLN A 383 -11.47 -14.49 12.79
C GLN A 383 -11.93 -15.94 12.58
N GLY A 384 -13.18 -16.27 12.95
CA GLY A 384 -13.72 -17.62 13.01
C GLY A 384 -14.12 -18.21 11.66
N THR A 385 -14.80 -19.35 11.69
CA THR A 385 -15.19 -20.13 10.51
C THR A 385 -16.70 -20.15 10.24
N LYS A 386 -17.45 -19.29 10.93
CA LYS A 386 -18.92 -19.25 10.90
C LYS A 386 -19.42 -17.82 10.66
N ILE A 387 -18.91 -17.18 9.61
CA ILE A 387 -19.36 -15.84 9.23
C ILE A 387 -20.65 -15.98 8.41
N PRO A 388 -21.78 -15.39 8.84
CA PRO A 388 -23.04 -15.51 8.12
C PRO A 388 -23.06 -14.57 6.90
N ILE A 389 -23.76 -14.99 5.84
CA ILE A 389 -24.02 -14.15 4.67
C ILE A 389 -25.35 -14.51 4.00
N ASP A 390 -26.15 -13.49 3.66
CA ASP A 390 -27.30 -13.70 2.77
C ASP A 390 -26.86 -13.54 1.30
N GLY A 391 -26.68 -14.68 0.63
CA GLY A 391 -26.31 -14.73 -0.78
C GLY A 391 -27.27 -13.98 -1.73
N ALA A 392 -28.56 -13.92 -1.40
CA ALA A 392 -29.54 -13.20 -2.22
C ALA A 392 -29.40 -11.68 -2.06
N ALA A 393 -29.05 -11.20 -0.86
CA ALA A 393 -28.73 -9.78 -0.64
C ALA A 393 -27.49 -9.35 -1.43
N VAL A 394 -26.43 -10.17 -1.41
CA VAL A 394 -25.22 -9.93 -2.22
C VAL A 394 -25.55 -9.88 -3.72
N ALA A 395 -26.33 -10.85 -4.23
CA ALA A 395 -26.69 -10.90 -5.64
C ALA A 395 -27.54 -9.70 -6.08
N ARG A 396 -28.48 -9.24 -5.25
CA ARG A 396 -29.26 -8.01 -5.51
C ARG A 396 -28.34 -6.80 -5.64
N LEU A 397 -27.37 -6.63 -4.74
CA LEU A 397 -26.42 -5.52 -4.82
C LEU A 397 -25.54 -5.62 -6.07
N CYS A 398 -25.12 -6.83 -6.48
CA CYS A 398 -24.40 -7.00 -7.74
C CYS A 398 -25.20 -6.46 -8.94
N VAL A 399 -26.49 -6.79 -9.04
CA VAL A 399 -27.35 -6.28 -10.11
C VAL A 399 -27.47 -4.76 -10.06
N GLU A 400 -27.69 -4.20 -8.87
CA GLU A 400 -27.76 -2.74 -8.68
C GLU A 400 -26.49 -2.05 -9.19
N ARG A 401 -25.31 -2.50 -8.74
CA ARG A 401 -24.02 -1.93 -9.14
C ARG A 401 -23.74 -2.08 -10.63
N LEU A 402 -24.08 -3.22 -11.23
CA LEU A 402 -23.85 -3.50 -12.65
C LEU A 402 -24.87 -2.81 -13.57
N SER A 403 -26.00 -2.36 -13.04
CA SER A 403 -27.01 -1.58 -13.78
C SER A 403 -26.65 -0.10 -13.97
N LEU A 404 -25.67 0.42 -13.23
CA LEU A 404 -25.19 1.81 -13.36
C LEU A 404 -24.64 2.06 -14.78
N ALA A 405 -24.67 3.30 -15.27
CA ALA A 405 -24.06 3.62 -16.56
C ALA A 405 -22.54 3.39 -16.54
N ASN A 406 -21.98 2.87 -17.65
CA ASN A 406 -20.55 2.99 -17.92
C ASN A 406 -20.32 4.45 -18.35
N SER A 407 -19.84 5.31 -17.45
CA SER A 407 -19.44 6.68 -17.80
C SER A 407 -18.12 6.68 -18.55
#